data_AF-A0AAD7DYN6-F1
#
_entry.id   AF-A0AAD7DYN6-F1
#
_cell.length_a   1.000
_cell.length_b   1.000
_cell.length_c   1.000
_cell.angle_alpha   90.00
_cell.angle_beta   90.00
_cell.angle_gamma   90.00
#
_symmetry.space_group_name_H-M   'P 1'
#
loop_
_entity.id
_entity.type
_entity.pdbx_description
1 polymer ?
#
loop_
_entity_poly.entity_id
_entity_poly.type
_entity_poly.pdbx_seq_one_letter_code
_entity_poly.pdbx_strand_id
1 'polypeptide(L)'
;MTPAHGHTRRKTKSRTGGESSAPTLEEWDTMEPFGSFVVEGGNGEETVFKLGSTATVLPGTRKVGEALELYQYWLVRILAIRGRNCGNSSPKKKNARTKAKPRVPEYWVKIKWYYSPKEVSCRIAGFKESHCDLYERISSDHFEIVSALTFNELVPIMKFREDDPDQQPIGKEDFFTRYFLRTSSKRCEIESYSSKTSNSKSLGCICGDPYDLKDKSSLHIMYMCPRPQCRNFYHTECLLKCRHWTQMTHPLIRLSCSPDTDEFPVLSPCPSKRRKKKTEAEHFQSLSEAIAALDPPLPEPLLQLAAQPIVRGAALSKAGLGLAGNACAVVAARRMVYAAIQKGSSVPDGWESDLELELDAAVVEDRLPALRLDDTDDALVLMCPNCSGPI
;
A
#
# COMPACT_ATOMS: atom_id res chain seq x y z
N MET A 1 -47.95 -20.07 -44.56
CA MET A 1 -46.85 -19.38 -43.87
C MET A 1 -47.28 -19.14 -42.43
N THR A 2 -46.85 -20.00 -41.50
CA THR A 2 -47.16 -19.91 -40.07
C THR A 2 -46.02 -19.19 -39.33
N PRO A 3 -46.31 -18.22 -38.44
CA PRO A 3 -45.28 -17.48 -37.72
C PRO A 3 -44.69 -18.34 -36.60
N ALA A 4 -43.37 -18.54 -36.65
CA ALA A 4 -42.63 -19.26 -35.61
C ALA A 4 -42.71 -18.49 -34.28
N HIS A 5 -43.32 -19.10 -33.27
CA HIS A 5 -43.34 -18.58 -31.90
C HIS A 5 -41.95 -18.79 -31.27
N GLY A 6 -41.17 -17.71 -31.20
CA GLY A 6 -39.91 -17.69 -30.48
C GLY A 6 -40.13 -17.89 -28.99
N HIS A 7 -39.72 -19.02 -28.44
CA HIS A 7 -39.67 -19.24 -27.00
C HIS A 7 -38.65 -18.28 -26.36
N THR A 8 -39.15 -17.21 -25.74
CA THR A 8 -38.34 -16.38 -24.84
C THR A 8 -37.94 -17.22 -23.63
N ARG A 9 -36.69 -17.72 -23.61
CA ARG A 9 -36.09 -18.34 -22.43
C ARG A 9 -36.13 -17.34 -21.28
N ARG A 10 -36.97 -17.63 -20.27
CA ARG A 10 -37.05 -16.86 -19.03
C ARG A 10 -35.68 -16.94 -18.36
N LYS A 11 -34.93 -15.83 -18.32
CA LYS A 11 -33.65 -15.76 -17.62
C LYS A 11 -33.92 -16.01 -16.14
N THR A 12 -33.55 -17.19 -15.66
CA THR A 12 -33.55 -17.51 -14.23
C THR A 12 -32.64 -16.48 -13.56
N LYS A 13 -33.17 -15.68 -12.63
CA LYS A 13 -32.38 -14.75 -11.81
C LYS A 13 -31.29 -15.59 -11.14
N SER A 14 -30.02 -15.42 -11.49
CA SER A 14 -28.93 -16.16 -10.85
C SER A 14 -28.89 -15.77 -9.39
N ARG A 15 -28.89 -16.76 -8.49
CA ARG A 15 -28.70 -16.49 -7.05
C ARG A 15 -27.31 -15.85 -6.88
N THR A 16 -27.27 -14.68 -6.27
CA THR A 16 -26.03 -14.03 -5.84
C THR A 16 -25.56 -14.73 -4.57
N GLY A 17 -24.64 -15.68 -4.69
CA GLY A 17 -23.95 -16.30 -3.57
C GLY A 17 -23.81 -17.82 -3.66
N GLY A 18 -22.76 -18.36 -3.04
CA GLY A 18 -22.48 -19.80 -3.00
C GLY A 18 -23.38 -20.58 -2.04
N GLU A 19 -23.94 -19.93 -1.01
CA GLU A 19 -24.77 -20.59 0.00
C GLU A 19 -26.25 -20.67 -0.40
N SER A 20 -26.80 -21.89 -0.36
CA SER A 20 -28.21 -22.13 -0.68
C SER A 20 -29.21 -21.55 0.34
N SER A 21 -28.74 -21.12 1.51
CA SER A 21 -29.52 -20.44 2.56
C SER A 21 -29.40 -18.91 2.51
N ALA A 22 -28.50 -18.37 1.68
CA ALA A 22 -28.28 -16.92 1.58
C ALA A 22 -29.58 -16.19 1.21
N PRO A 23 -29.88 -15.06 1.88
CA PRO A 23 -31.08 -14.29 1.61
C PRO A 23 -31.05 -13.75 0.17
N THR A 24 -32.23 -13.66 -0.43
CA THR A 24 -32.35 -12.96 -1.71
C THR A 24 -32.10 -11.46 -1.52
N LEU A 25 -31.80 -10.72 -2.60
CA LEU A 25 -31.65 -9.26 -2.49
C LEU A 25 -32.92 -8.57 -1.97
N GLU A 26 -34.09 -9.04 -2.43
CA GLU A 26 -35.39 -8.53 -1.97
C GLU A 26 -35.59 -8.78 -0.47
N GLU A 27 -35.21 -9.97 0.01
CA GLU A 27 -35.24 -10.28 1.44
C GLU A 27 -34.24 -9.45 2.24
N TRP A 28 -32.99 -9.38 1.76
CA TRP A 28 -31.90 -8.60 2.36
C TRP A 28 -32.33 -7.15 2.64
N ASP A 29 -32.99 -6.51 1.67
CA ASP A 29 -33.42 -5.12 1.82
C ASP A 29 -34.47 -4.91 2.91
N THR A 30 -35.24 -5.97 3.26
CA THR A 30 -36.23 -5.95 4.35
C THR A 30 -35.67 -6.36 5.72
N MET A 31 -34.46 -6.93 5.77
CA MET A 31 -33.82 -7.34 7.03
C MET A 31 -33.36 -6.15 7.87
N GLU A 32 -33.33 -6.31 9.19
CA GLU A 32 -32.96 -5.27 10.14
C GLU A 32 -31.45 -4.98 10.07
N PRO A 33 -31.00 -3.71 9.94
CA PRO A 33 -29.59 -3.36 9.85
C PRO A 33 -28.90 -3.31 11.22
N PHE A 34 -27.64 -3.73 11.26
CA PHE A 34 -26.78 -3.70 12.46
C PHE A 34 -25.44 -3.01 12.15
N GLY A 35 -24.81 -2.42 13.18
CA GLY A 35 -23.47 -1.82 13.08
C GLY A 35 -22.33 -2.80 13.35
N SER A 36 -22.62 -3.89 14.06
CA SER A 36 -21.65 -4.90 14.46
C SER A 36 -22.32 -6.25 14.77
N PHE A 37 -21.53 -7.31 14.81
CA PHE A 37 -21.91 -8.62 15.34
C PHE A 37 -20.74 -9.23 16.11
N VAL A 38 -21.04 -10.24 16.95
CA VAL A 38 -20.05 -10.96 17.76
C VAL A 38 -19.97 -12.39 17.26
N VAL A 39 -18.75 -12.92 17.12
CA VAL A 39 -18.51 -14.36 16.91
C VAL A 39 -17.71 -14.87 18.10
N GLU A 40 -18.21 -15.94 18.71
CA GLU A 40 -17.50 -16.66 19.77
C GLU A 40 -16.49 -17.62 19.12
N GLY A 41 -15.21 -17.45 19.47
CA GLY A 41 -14.12 -18.33 19.08
C GLY A 41 -14.15 -19.66 19.84
N GLY A 42 -13.37 -20.64 19.38
CA GLY A 42 -13.33 -21.98 19.98
C GLY A 42 -12.81 -22.02 21.43
N ASN A 43 -12.13 -20.97 21.87
CA ASN A 43 -11.63 -20.76 23.24
C ASN A 43 -12.58 -19.92 24.11
N GLY A 44 -13.75 -19.53 23.58
CA GLY A 44 -14.68 -18.61 24.24
C GLY A 44 -14.32 -17.13 24.12
N GLU A 45 -13.30 -16.76 23.35
CA GLU A 45 -13.00 -15.36 23.06
C GLU A 45 -14.02 -14.78 22.09
N GLU A 46 -14.60 -13.64 22.44
CA GLU A 46 -15.55 -12.94 21.58
C GLU A 46 -14.82 -11.95 20.68
N THR A 47 -15.01 -12.07 19.36
CA THR A 47 -14.52 -11.09 18.39
C THR A 47 -15.66 -10.23 17.87
N VAL A 48 -15.54 -8.90 18.01
CA VAL A 48 -16.54 -7.92 17.58
C VAL A 48 -16.23 -7.42 16.17
N PHE A 49 -17.01 -7.84 15.19
CA PHE A 49 -16.88 -7.40 13.81
C PHE A 49 -17.74 -6.16 13.56
N LYS A 50 -17.15 -5.11 12.95
CA LYS A 50 -17.81 -3.81 12.70
C LYS A 50 -17.90 -3.51 11.21
N LEU A 51 -18.86 -2.65 10.85
CA LEU A 51 -18.98 -2.13 9.50
C LEU A 51 -17.68 -1.45 9.04
N GLY A 52 -17.23 -1.76 7.84
CA GLY A 52 -16.02 -1.21 7.24
C GLY A 52 -14.74 -1.97 7.57
N SER A 53 -14.74 -2.83 8.60
CA SER A 53 -13.60 -3.68 8.97
C SER A 53 -13.29 -4.72 7.90
N THR A 54 -12.03 -5.16 7.89
CA THR A 54 -11.54 -6.29 7.11
C THR A 54 -11.34 -7.51 8.00
N ALA A 55 -11.64 -8.68 7.46
CA ALA A 55 -11.67 -9.92 8.23
C ALA A 55 -11.29 -11.14 7.38
N THR A 56 -10.91 -12.21 8.06
CA THR A 56 -10.71 -13.53 7.45
C THR A 56 -12.00 -14.34 7.46
N VAL A 57 -12.21 -15.11 6.40
CA VAL A 57 -13.33 -16.04 6.22
C VAL A 57 -12.78 -17.41 5.89
N LEU A 58 -13.27 -18.43 6.59
CA LEU A 58 -12.85 -19.81 6.38
C LEU A 58 -13.23 -20.29 4.97
N PRO A 59 -12.28 -20.80 4.15
CA PRO A 59 -12.63 -21.38 2.86
C PRO A 59 -13.61 -22.54 2.99
N GLY A 60 -14.66 -22.57 2.16
CA GLY A 60 -15.67 -23.65 2.18
C GLY A 60 -15.12 -25.05 1.89
N THR A 61 -13.89 -25.16 1.37
CA THR A 61 -13.17 -26.42 1.15
C THR A 61 -12.44 -26.93 2.39
N ARG A 62 -12.39 -26.14 3.48
CA ARG A 62 -11.65 -26.42 4.72
C ARG A 62 -12.61 -26.71 5.86
N LYS A 63 -12.12 -27.42 6.89
CA LYS A 63 -12.93 -27.74 8.08
C LYS A 63 -12.68 -26.72 9.18
N VAL A 64 -13.72 -26.44 9.97
CA VAL A 64 -13.60 -25.63 11.18
C VAL A 64 -12.59 -26.28 12.13
N GLY A 65 -11.63 -25.50 12.62
CA GLY A 65 -10.54 -25.97 13.50
C GLY A 65 -9.32 -26.53 12.78
N GLU A 66 -9.31 -26.58 11.44
CA GLU A 66 -8.09 -26.86 10.67
C GLU A 66 -7.08 -25.72 10.85
N ALA A 67 -5.83 -26.04 11.19
CA ALA A 67 -4.77 -25.05 11.28
C ALA A 67 -4.43 -24.55 9.88
N LEU A 68 -4.68 -23.28 9.62
CA LEU A 68 -4.39 -22.59 8.37
C LEU A 68 -3.50 -21.39 8.66
N GLU A 69 -2.57 -21.14 7.75
CA GLU A 69 -1.81 -19.89 7.75
C GLU A 69 -2.73 -18.74 7.36
N LEU A 70 -2.49 -17.52 7.88
CA LEU A 70 -3.36 -16.36 7.64
C LEU A 70 -3.61 -16.11 6.14
N TYR A 71 -2.58 -16.25 5.29
CA TYR A 71 -2.71 -16.05 3.85
C TYR A 71 -3.54 -17.12 3.13
N GLN A 72 -3.95 -18.19 3.80
CA GLN A 72 -4.79 -19.24 3.22
C GLN A 72 -6.28 -18.98 3.43
N TYR A 73 -6.63 -18.07 4.35
CA TYR A 73 -8.01 -17.61 4.52
C TYR A 73 -8.43 -16.70 3.37
N TRP A 74 -9.73 -16.66 3.12
CA TRP A 74 -10.29 -15.61 2.28
C TRP A 74 -10.30 -14.30 3.04
N LEU A 75 -10.04 -13.18 2.35
CA LEU A 75 -10.14 -11.85 2.96
C LEU A 75 -11.32 -11.07 2.40
N VAL A 76 -12.01 -10.40 3.30
CA VAL A 76 -13.22 -9.64 2.98
C VAL A 76 -13.20 -8.27 3.65
N ARG A 77 -13.94 -7.32 3.08
CA ARG A 77 -14.36 -6.10 3.78
C ARG A 77 -15.86 -6.13 4.04
N ILE A 78 -16.25 -5.83 5.28
CA ILE A 78 -17.65 -5.78 5.70
C ILE A 78 -18.28 -4.50 5.16
N LEU A 79 -19.26 -4.63 4.27
CA LEU A 79 -19.98 -3.51 3.68
C LEU A 79 -21.29 -3.21 4.42
N ALA A 80 -22.00 -4.24 4.88
CA ALA A 80 -23.25 -4.10 5.63
C ALA A 80 -23.55 -5.38 6.44
N ILE A 81 -24.23 -5.23 7.58
CA ILE A 81 -24.63 -6.32 8.46
C ILE A 81 -26.15 -6.23 8.64
N ARG A 82 -26.85 -7.36 8.46
CA ARG A 82 -28.30 -7.44 8.65
C ARG A 82 -28.71 -8.71 9.36
N GLY A 83 -29.81 -8.65 10.10
CA GLY A 83 -30.33 -9.75 10.89
C GLY A 83 -31.73 -10.20 10.47
N ARG A 84 -31.95 -11.53 10.46
CA ARG A 84 -33.25 -12.17 10.26
C ARG A 84 -33.82 -12.58 11.62
N ASN A 85 -35.12 -12.37 11.83
CA ASN A 85 -35.82 -12.67 13.09
C ASN A 85 -35.27 -11.94 14.34
N CYS A 86 -34.57 -10.82 14.18
CA CYS A 86 -34.01 -10.03 15.29
C CYS A 86 -35.05 -9.15 16.00
N GLY A 87 -36.32 -9.24 15.60
CA GLY A 87 -37.36 -8.34 16.03
C GLY A 87 -37.53 -8.31 17.55
N ASN A 88 -37.29 -7.12 18.11
CA ASN A 88 -37.82 -6.60 19.37
C ASN A 88 -39.37 -6.57 19.41
N SER A 89 -40.07 -7.27 18.52
CA SER A 89 -41.48 -7.57 18.68
C SER A 89 -41.62 -8.39 19.95
N SER A 90 -41.70 -7.67 21.08
CA SER A 90 -42.10 -8.18 22.37
C SER A 90 -43.23 -9.16 22.09
N PRO A 91 -43.14 -10.40 22.57
CA PRO A 91 -44.06 -11.46 22.17
C PRO A 91 -45.48 -10.92 22.30
N LYS A 92 -46.11 -10.56 21.17
CA LYS A 92 -47.50 -10.11 21.16
C LYS A 92 -48.25 -11.30 21.72
N LYS A 93 -48.74 -11.19 22.95
CA LYS A 93 -49.43 -12.23 23.75
C LYS A 93 -50.63 -12.82 23.00
N LYS A 94 -50.38 -13.60 21.95
CA LYS A 94 -51.43 -14.23 21.15
C LYS A 94 -51.13 -15.73 21.10
N ASN A 95 -51.80 -16.41 22.04
CA ASN A 95 -52.13 -17.83 22.06
C ASN A 95 -50.95 -18.79 22.31
N ALA A 96 -50.68 -18.98 23.61
CA ALA A 96 -49.62 -19.81 24.21
C ALA A 96 -49.74 -21.34 24.01
N ARG A 97 -50.27 -21.83 22.88
CA ARG A 97 -50.55 -23.29 22.73
C ARG A 97 -49.65 -24.07 21.79
N THR A 98 -48.71 -23.43 21.09
CA THR A 98 -47.67 -24.12 20.31
C THR A 98 -46.29 -23.80 20.87
N LYS A 99 -45.63 -24.79 21.47
CA LYS A 99 -44.22 -24.75 21.92
C LYS A 99 -43.28 -24.66 20.71
N ALA A 100 -43.30 -23.55 19.98
CA ALA A 100 -42.33 -23.29 18.93
C ALA A 100 -40.96 -23.03 19.57
N LYS A 101 -39.93 -23.78 19.16
CA LYS A 101 -38.55 -23.58 19.61
C LYS A 101 -38.15 -22.13 19.32
N PRO A 102 -37.53 -21.40 20.28
CA PRO A 102 -37.07 -20.03 20.04
C PRO A 102 -36.16 -20.02 18.81
N ARG A 103 -36.46 -19.14 17.85
CA ARG A 103 -35.62 -18.94 16.68
C ARG A 103 -34.39 -18.17 17.11
N VAL A 104 -33.22 -18.75 16.89
CA VAL A 104 -31.94 -18.07 17.09
C VAL A 104 -31.86 -16.95 16.04
N PRO A 105 -31.53 -15.70 16.43
CA PRO A 105 -31.31 -14.63 15.46
C PRO A 105 -30.19 -15.02 14.51
N GLU A 106 -30.40 -14.77 13.22
CA GLU A 106 -29.47 -15.16 12.17
C GLU A 106 -28.92 -13.90 11.50
N TYR A 107 -27.61 -13.72 11.54
CA TYR A 107 -26.94 -12.56 10.98
C TYR A 107 -26.29 -12.89 9.64
N TRP A 108 -26.47 -11.99 8.69
CA TRP A 108 -25.93 -12.08 7.34
C TRP A 108 -25.13 -10.82 7.05
N VAL A 109 -24.04 -10.98 6.31
CA VAL A 109 -23.07 -9.93 6.09
C VAL A 109 -22.84 -9.76 4.59
N LYS A 110 -23.05 -8.55 4.10
CA LYS A 110 -22.65 -8.17 2.74
C LYS A 110 -21.18 -7.81 2.77
N ILE A 111 -20.40 -8.52 1.99
CA ILE A 111 -18.94 -8.42 1.96
C ILE A 111 -18.44 -7.97 0.60
N LYS A 112 -17.22 -7.43 0.57
CA LYS A 112 -16.42 -7.17 -0.63
C LYS A 112 -15.21 -8.09 -0.63
N TRP A 113 -14.99 -8.84 -1.69
CA TRP A 113 -13.89 -9.81 -1.76
C TRP A 113 -12.54 -9.16 -2.05
N TYR A 114 -11.50 -9.70 -1.40
CA TYR A 114 -10.11 -9.54 -1.77
C TYR A 114 -9.59 -10.87 -2.33
N TYR A 115 -8.99 -10.82 -3.52
CA TYR A 115 -8.47 -12.00 -4.19
C TYR A 115 -6.98 -12.18 -3.94
N SER A 116 -6.54 -13.42 -3.87
CA SER A 116 -5.13 -13.77 -3.94
C SER A 116 -4.59 -13.58 -5.38
N PRO A 117 -3.28 -13.32 -5.54
CA PRO A 117 -2.64 -13.23 -6.85
C PRO A 117 -2.90 -14.45 -7.74
N LYS A 118 -2.92 -15.65 -7.14
CA LYS A 118 -3.21 -16.92 -7.83
C LYS A 118 -4.61 -16.96 -8.44
N GLU A 119 -5.61 -16.48 -7.72
CA GLU A 119 -6.99 -16.47 -8.23
C GLU A 119 -7.17 -15.48 -9.36
N VAL A 120 -6.44 -14.36 -9.31
CA VAL A 120 -6.44 -13.35 -10.37
C VAL A 120 -5.71 -13.84 -11.61
N SER A 121 -4.56 -14.54 -11.46
CA SER A 121 -3.80 -15.09 -12.58
C SER A 121 -4.60 -16.12 -13.39
N CYS A 122 -5.49 -16.89 -12.73
CA CYS A 122 -6.43 -17.79 -13.40
C CYS A 122 -7.53 -17.06 -14.20
N ARG A 123 -7.81 -15.78 -13.91
CA ARG A 123 -8.90 -15.00 -14.53
C ARG A 123 -8.42 -14.00 -15.57
N ILE A 124 -7.18 -13.51 -15.45
CA ILE A 124 -6.61 -12.45 -16.28
C ILE A 124 -5.32 -12.95 -16.91
N ALA A 125 -5.36 -13.17 -18.22
CA ALA A 125 -4.20 -13.55 -19.00
C ALA A 125 -3.10 -12.47 -18.89
N GLY A 126 -1.87 -12.91 -18.66
CA GLY A 126 -0.70 -12.02 -18.52
C GLY A 126 -0.46 -11.47 -17.12
N PHE A 127 -1.37 -11.68 -16.16
CA PHE A 127 -1.09 -11.32 -14.76
C PHE A 127 -0.03 -12.26 -14.17
N LYS A 128 1.11 -11.70 -13.78
CA LYS A 128 2.26 -12.45 -13.25
C LYS A 128 2.16 -12.60 -11.73
N GLU A 129 1.62 -13.72 -11.27
CA GLU A 129 1.56 -14.09 -9.84
C GLU A 129 2.94 -14.07 -9.16
N SER A 130 4.01 -14.35 -9.91
CA SER A 130 5.38 -14.35 -9.39
C SER A 130 5.79 -13.02 -8.76
N HIS A 131 5.32 -11.88 -9.31
CA HIS A 131 5.68 -10.53 -8.85
C HIS A 131 4.91 -10.07 -7.60
N CYS A 132 3.98 -10.88 -7.09
CA CYS A 132 3.15 -10.53 -5.95
C CYS A 132 3.64 -11.22 -4.67
N ASP A 133 3.50 -10.55 -3.53
CA ASP A 133 3.79 -11.16 -2.22
C ASP A 133 2.69 -12.16 -1.80
N LEU A 134 3.01 -13.02 -0.83
CA LEU A 134 2.08 -13.98 -0.23
C LEU A 134 0.90 -13.30 0.49
N TYR A 135 1.18 -12.19 1.17
CA TYR A 135 0.22 -11.35 1.90
C TYR A 135 -0.37 -10.24 1.02
N GLU A 136 0.01 -10.18 -0.26
CA GLU A 136 -0.62 -9.28 -1.20
C GLU A 136 -2.03 -9.75 -1.55
N ARG A 137 -2.96 -8.78 -1.60
CA ARG A 137 -4.35 -8.99 -1.97
C ARG A 137 -4.82 -7.99 -3.00
N ILE A 138 -5.67 -8.45 -3.91
CA ILE A 138 -6.25 -7.64 -4.98
C ILE A 138 -7.67 -7.28 -4.55
N SER A 139 -7.90 -6.00 -4.24
CA SER A 139 -9.26 -5.53 -3.89
C SER A 139 -10.16 -5.63 -5.11
N SER A 140 -11.45 -5.95 -4.95
CA SER A 140 -12.36 -6.10 -6.11
C SER A 140 -13.70 -5.39 -5.93
N ASP A 141 -14.41 -5.05 -7.01
CA ASP A 141 -15.82 -4.61 -6.91
C ASP A 141 -16.81 -5.77 -6.67
N HIS A 142 -16.33 -7.01 -6.55
CA HIS A 142 -17.17 -8.16 -6.31
C HIS A 142 -17.66 -8.19 -4.87
N PHE A 143 -18.98 -8.29 -4.70
CA PHE A 143 -19.63 -8.44 -3.41
C PHE A 143 -20.49 -9.69 -3.35
N GLU A 144 -20.65 -10.21 -2.14
CA GLU A 144 -21.46 -11.38 -1.83
C GLU A 144 -22.16 -11.20 -0.47
N ILE A 145 -23.20 -11.99 -0.20
CA ILE A 145 -23.83 -12.07 1.12
C ILE A 145 -23.50 -13.42 1.72
N VAL A 146 -22.86 -13.43 2.88
CA VAL A 146 -22.42 -14.64 3.59
C VAL A 146 -22.96 -14.65 5.02
N SER A 147 -23.03 -15.83 5.63
CA SER A 147 -23.42 -15.97 7.03
C SER A 147 -22.36 -15.33 7.95
N ALA A 148 -22.80 -14.68 9.04
CA ALA A 148 -21.88 -14.13 10.04
C ALA A 148 -21.01 -15.21 10.70
N LEU A 149 -21.45 -16.47 10.68
CA LEU A 149 -20.73 -17.60 11.29
C LEU A 149 -19.49 -18.06 10.51
N THR A 150 -19.25 -17.52 9.30
CA THR A 150 -18.06 -17.88 8.50
C THR A 150 -16.83 -17.04 8.83
N PHE A 151 -16.99 -15.99 9.66
CA PHE A 151 -15.91 -15.07 10.03
C PHE A 151 -15.00 -15.68 11.09
N ASN A 152 -13.68 -15.50 10.93
CA ASN A 152 -12.67 -16.02 11.85
C ASN A 152 -12.07 -14.90 12.71
N GLU A 153 -11.29 -13.99 12.12
CA GLU A 153 -10.65 -12.90 12.86
C GLU A 153 -10.64 -11.56 12.09
N LEU A 154 -10.34 -10.48 12.79
CA LEU A 154 -10.13 -9.16 12.19
C LEU A 154 -8.69 -9.04 11.70
N VAL A 155 -8.51 -8.57 10.46
CA VAL A 155 -7.19 -8.43 9.86
C VAL A 155 -7.11 -7.11 9.11
N PRO A 156 -6.17 -6.20 9.43
CA PRO A 156 -6.00 -4.97 8.67
C PRO A 156 -5.45 -5.26 7.28
N ILE A 157 -5.92 -4.50 6.27
CA ILE A 157 -5.35 -4.53 4.92
C ILE A 157 -4.85 -3.13 4.58
N MET A 158 -3.54 -2.99 4.49
CA MET A 158 -2.87 -1.74 4.15
C MET A 158 -3.02 -1.44 2.65
N LYS A 159 -3.10 -0.16 2.29
CA LYS A 159 -2.97 0.25 0.89
C LYS A 159 -1.50 0.52 0.62
N PHE A 160 -0.94 -0.13 -0.39
CA PHE A 160 0.43 0.15 -0.82
C PHE A 160 0.39 1.02 -2.07
N ARG A 161 0.88 2.25 -1.93
CA ARG A 161 0.92 3.26 -2.99
C ARG A 161 2.37 3.49 -3.39
N GLU A 162 2.72 3.03 -4.58
CA GLU A 162 4.10 3.07 -5.04
C GLU A 162 4.63 4.49 -5.31
N ASP A 163 3.75 5.48 -5.44
CA ASP A 163 4.05 6.90 -5.65
C ASP A 163 3.95 7.74 -4.37
N ASP A 164 3.69 7.11 -3.22
CA ASP A 164 3.50 7.82 -1.95
C ASP A 164 4.81 7.84 -1.15
N PRO A 165 5.48 9.01 -1.03
CA PRO A 165 6.71 9.12 -0.23
C PRO A 165 6.43 8.94 1.27
N ASP A 166 5.17 9.08 1.69
CA ASP A 166 4.73 8.99 3.08
C ASP A 166 4.14 7.59 3.38
N GLN A 167 4.41 6.62 2.49
CA GLN A 167 3.99 5.24 2.65
C GLN A 167 4.61 4.65 3.92
N GLN A 168 3.74 4.39 4.89
CA GLN A 168 4.10 3.73 6.14
C GLN A 168 4.73 2.36 5.88
N PRO A 169 5.65 1.91 6.74
CA PRO A 169 6.19 0.55 6.68
C PRO A 169 5.06 -0.48 6.63
N ILE A 170 5.24 -1.49 5.78
CA ILE A 170 4.34 -2.65 5.71
C ILE A 170 5.17 -3.84 6.14
N GLY A 171 4.75 -4.46 7.25
CA GLY A 171 5.37 -5.64 7.80
C GLY A 171 5.29 -6.83 6.83
N LYS A 172 6.17 -7.81 7.04
CA LYS A 172 6.28 -8.98 6.15
C LYS A 172 5.02 -9.85 6.14
N GLU A 173 4.25 -9.83 7.22
CA GLU A 173 3.04 -10.62 7.41
C GLU A 173 1.77 -9.75 7.41
N ASP A 174 1.92 -8.46 7.13
CA ASP A 174 0.79 -7.55 7.01
C ASP A 174 0.15 -7.71 5.64
N PHE A 175 -1.17 -7.85 5.61
CA PHE A 175 -1.89 -7.82 4.34
C PHE A 175 -1.86 -6.43 3.74
N PHE A 176 -1.66 -6.36 2.43
CA PHE A 176 -1.71 -5.11 1.70
C PHE A 176 -2.31 -5.27 0.31
N THR A 177 -2.63 -4.14 -0.33
CA THR A 177 -3.18 -4.11 -1.68
C THR A 177 -2.55 -3.02 -2.54
N ARG A 178 -2.08 -3.40 -3.73
CA ARG A 178 -1.61 -2.48 -4.80
C ARG A 178 -2.59 -2.36 -5.97
N TYR A 179 -3.42 -3.39 -6.14
CA TYR A 179 -4.23 -3.58 -7.32
C TYR A 179 -5.72 -3.61 -6.98
N PHE A 180 -6.52 -3.11 -7.92
CA PHE A 180 -7.96 -3.18 -7.93
C PHE A 180 -8.45 -4.00 -9.13
N LEU A 181 -9.20 -5.06 -8.87
CA LEU A 181 -9.85 -5.92 -9.85
C LEU A 181 -11.29 -5.44 -10.12
N ARG A 182 -11.55 -5.01 -11.34
CA ARG A 182 -12.91 -4.72 -11.81
C ARG A 182 -13.51 -5.99 -12.41
N THR A 183 -14.51 -6.56 -11.72
CA THR A 183 -15.24 -7.78 -12.10
C THR A 183 -16.58 -7.48 -12.77
N SER A 184 -17.13 -6.28 -12.58
CA SER A 184 -18.42 -5.88 -13.18
C SER A 184 -18.34 -5.61 -14.70
N SER A 185 -17.14 -5.43 -15.24
CA SER A 185 -16.90 -5.24 -16.67
C SER A 185 -16.98 -6.57 -17.44
N LYS A 186 -17.37 -6.51 -18.73
CA LYS A 186 -17.38 -7.70 -19.63
C LYS A 186 -16.02 -8.41 -19.71
N ARG A 187 -14.95 -7.71 -19.35
CA ARG A 187 -13.59 -8.23 -19.21
C ARG A 187 -13.11 -7.86 -17.81
N CYS A 188 -12.55 -8.82 -17.09
CA CYS A 188 -11.89 -8.54 -15.83
C CYS A 188 -10.66 -7.65 -16.11
N GLU A 189 -10.55 -6.52 -15.43
CA GLU A 189 -9.46 -5.55 -15.61
C GLU A 189 -8.77 -5.29 -14.27
N ILE A 190 -7.44 -5.13 -14.31
CA ILE A 190 -6.62 -4.76 -13.15
C ILE A 190 -6.22 -3.30 -13.29
N GLU A 191 -6.50 -2.51 -12.26
CA GLU A 191 -6.05 -1.14 -12.13
C GLU A 191 -5.05 -1.06 -10.96
N SER A 192 -3.90 -0.41 -11.16
CA SER A 192 -3.01 -0.04 -10.04
C SER A 192 -3.62 1.14 -9.27
N TYR A 193 -3.43 1.18 -7.94
CA TYR A 193 -3.84 2.31 -7.11
C TYR A 193 -3.01 3.57 -7.32
N SER A 194 -1.87 3.44 -7.97
CA SER A 194 -1.00 4.58 -8.17
C SER A 194 -1.67 5.60 -9.10
N SER A 195 -1.56 6.87 -8.72
CA SER A 195 -2.43 7.91 -9.22
C SER A 195 -2.27 8.08 -10.73
N LYS A 196 -3.38 8.04 -11.48
CA LYS A 196 -3.45 8.48 -12.88
C LYS A 196 -3.28 10.01 -12.98
N THR A 197 -2.31 10.61 -12.27
CA THR A 197 -1.94 11.99 -12.51
C THR A 197 -1.49 12.07 -13.96
N SER A 198 -2.13 12.98 -14.70
CA SER A 198 -2.49 12.83 -16.11
C SER A 198 -1.34 12.82 -17.12
N ASN A 199 -0.08 12.79 -16.69
CA ASN A 199 1.08 12.95 -17.57
C ASN A 199 2.19 11.90 -17.39
N SER A 200 2.19 11.08 -16.32
CA SER A 200 3.21 10.04 -16.16
C SER A 200 2.78 8.78 -16.94
N LYS A 201 3.35 8.60 -18.15
CA LYS A 201 2.99 7.51 -19.07
C LYS A 201 3.36 6.11 -18.60
N SER A 202 4.06 5.95 -17.48
CA SER A 202 4.32 4.64 -16.88
C SER A 202 4.72 4.83 -15.43
N LEU A 203 3.92 4.29 -14.52
CA LEU A 203 4.33 4.09 -13.14
C LEU A 203 5.27 2.89 -13.12
N GLY A 204 6.52 3.14 -12.73
CA GLY A 204 7.54 2.11 -12.62
C GLY A 204 8.87 2.50 -13.26
N CYS A 205 9.72 1.51 -13.40
CA CYS A 205 11.06 1.67 -13.95
C CYS A 205 11.04 1.87 -15.47
N ILE A 206 12.18 2.29 -16.06
CA ILE A 206 12.39 2.44 -17.50
C ILE A 206 12.11 1.13 -18.26
N CYS A 207 12.31 -0.04 -17.63
CA CYS A 207 12.01 -1.33 -18.23
C CYS A 207 10.50 -1.64 -18.35
N GLY A 208 9.64 -0.90 -17.65
CA GLY A 208 8.19 -1.14 -17.59
C GLY A 208 7.77 -2.30 -16.69
N ASP A 209 8.71 -3.02 -16.06
CA ASP A 209 8.38 -4.05 -15.09
C ASP A 209 7.94 -3.44 -13.75
N PRO A 210 6.92 -4.01 -13.10
CA PRO A 210 6.49 -3.56 -11.78
C PRO A 210 7.50 -3.97 -10.71
N TYR A 211 7.36 -3.42 -9.51
CA TYR A 211 8.17 -3.81 -8.37
C TYR A 211 7.93 -5.29 -7.99
N ASP A 212 8.97 -6.10 -8.12
CA ASP A 212 8.98 -7.51 -7.68
C ASP A 212 9.32 -7.61 -6.19
N LEU A 213 8.37 -8.10 -5.41
CA LEU A 213 8.49 -8.24 -3.95
C LEU A 213 9.27 -9.50 -3.53
N LYS A 214 9.59 -10.40 -4.45
CA LYS A 214 10.31 -11.65 -4.16
C LYS A 214 11.77 -11.59 -4.58
N ASP A 215 12.15 -10.64 -5.42
CA ASP A 215 13.51 -10.56 -5.93
C ASP A 215 14.49 -10.00 -4.88
N LYS A 216 15.38 -10.87 -4.40
CA LYS A 216 16.39 -10.56 -3.38
C LYS A 216 17.71 -10.07 -3.97
N SER A 217 17.80 -9.91 -5.29
CA SER A 217 18.96 -9.34 -5.96
C SER A 217 19.14 -7.88 -5.59
N SER A 218 20.38 -7.48 -5.27
CA SER A 218 20.73 -6.07 -5.07
C SER A 218 20.49 -5.22 -6.33
N LEU A 219 20.54 -5.84 -7.51
CA LEU A 219 20.25 -5.19 -8.79
C LEU A 219 18.77 -4.85 -8.98
N HIS A 220 17.88 -5.52 -8.25
CA HIS A 220 16.43 -5.26 -8.22
C HIS A 220 16.00 -4.28 -7.12
N ILE A 221 16.94 -3.77 -6.31
CA ILE A 221 16.66 -2.59 -5.47
C ILE A 221 16.20 -1.46 -6.40
N MET A 222 15.16 -0.74 -5.98
CA MET A 222 14.63 0.39 -6.71
C MET A 222 14.87 1.70 -5.96
N TYR A 223 15.28 2.73 -6.69
CA TYR A 223 15.51 4.09 -6.19
C TYR A 223 14.35 5.01 -6.57
N MET A 224 13.82 5.76 -5.61
CA MET A 224 12.72 6.72 -5.82
C MET A 224 13.26 8.09 -6.20
N CYS A 225 12.68 8.71 -7.23
CA CYS A 225 12.84 10.15 -7.40
C CYS A 225 11.99 10.92 -6.40
N PRO A 226 12.57 11.75 -5.50
CA PRO A 226 11.79 12.46 -4.48
C PRO A 226 10.89 13.56 -5.07
N ARG A 227 11.14 14.03 -6.29
CA ARG A 227 10.42 15.17 -6.86
C ARG A 227 8.93 14.88 -7.01
N PRO A 228 8.03 15.79 -6.56
CA PRO A 228 6.58 15.61 -6.62
C PRO A 228 6.03 15.19 -7.99
N GLN A 229 6.55 15.75 -9.09
CA GLN A 229 6.05 15.44 -10.44
C GLN A 229 6.55 14.10 -10.97
N CYS A 230 7.59 13.52 -10.36
CA CYS A 230 8.15 12.26 -10.82
C CYS A 230 7.70 11.09 -9.94
N ARG A 231 8.11 11.05 -8.67
CA ARG A 231 7.82 9.99 -7.68
C ARG A 231 7.91 8.54 -8.20
N ASN A 232 8.69 8.32 -9.25
CA ASN A 232 8.87 7.02 -9.86
C ASN A 232 10.03 6.28 -9.20
N PHE A 233 9.93 4.96 -9.19
CA PHE A 233 10.97 4.04 -8.73
C PHE A 233 11.69 3.41 -9.92
N TYR A 234 13.01 3.29 -9.83
CA TYR A 234 13.84 2.73 -10.89
C TYR A 234 14.78 1.66 -10.37
N HIS A 235 14.81 0.48 -10.99
CA HIS A 235 15.76 -0.58 -10.68
C HIS A 235 17.21 -0.09 -10.84
N THR A 236 18.07 -0.48 -9.90
CA THR A 236 19.52 -0.24 -9.93
C THR A 236 20.11 -0.63 -11.29
N GLU A 237 19.82 -1.86 -11.75
CA GLU A 237 20.35 -2.37 -13.01
C GLU A 237 19.98 -1.49 -14.21
N CYS A 238 18.72 -1.03 -14.25
CA CYS A 238 18.23 -0.20 -15.35
C CYS A 238 18.93 1.16 -15.37
N LEU A 239 19.14 1.79 -14.20
CA LEU A 239 19.84 3.06 -14.11
C LEU A 239 21.31 2.93 -14.53
N LEU A 240 21.99 1.86 -14.09
CA LEU A 240 23.39 1.60 -14.45
C LEU A 240 23.54 1.31 -15.95
N LYS A 241 22.71 0.41 -16.49
CA LYS A 241 22.74 0.01 -17.91
C LYS A 241 22.45 1.19 -18.84
N CYS A 242 21.53 2.07 -18.46
CA CYS A 242 21.17 3.26 -19.22
C CYS A 242 22.07 4.48 -18.93
N ARG A 243 23.12 4.33 -18.10
CA ARG A 243 24.06 5.40 -17.72
C ARG A 243 23.37 6.62 -17.07
N HIS A 244 22.34 6.38 -16.26
CA HIS A 244 21.69 7.40 -15.45
C HIS A 244 22.38 7.52 -14.09
N TRP A 245 23.63 7.96 -14.11
CA TRP A 245 24.45 8.18 -12.92
C TRP A 245 25.51 9.25 -13.18
N THR A 246 26.10 9.78 -12.11
CA THR A 246 27.21 10.73 -12.15
C THR A 246 28.25 10.40 -11.08
N GLN A 247 29.50 10.78 -11.33
CA GLN A 247 30.58 10.74 -10.34
C GLN A 247 30.53 12.05 -9.55
N MET A 248 29.83 12.02 -8.42
CA MET A 248 29.80 13.15 -7.49
C MET A 248 30.03 12.63 -6.08
N THR A 249 30.97 13.24 -5.38
CA THR A 249 31.45 12.76 -4.08
C THR A 249 30.69 13.35 -2.89
N HIS A 250 29.78 14.30 -3.12
CA HIS A 250 29.15 15.02 -2.03
C HIS A 250 27.92 14.27 -1.45
N PRO A 251 27.92 13.83 -0.17
CA PRO A 251 26.82 13.07 0.41
C PRO A 251 25.49 13.83 0.39
N LEU A 252 25.54 15.16 0.61
CA LEU A 252 24.34 16.02 0.63
C LEU A 252 23.75 16.30 -0.75
N ILE A 253 24.29 15.72 -1.83
CA ILE A 253 23.78 15.97 -3.18
C ILE A 253 22.28 15.63 -3.29
N ARG A 254 21.81 14.61 -2.57
CA ARG A 254 20.41 14.18 -2.55
C ARG A 254 19.47 15.18 -1.88
N LEU A 255 20.02 16.08 -1.04
CA LEU A 255 19.30 17.21 -0.44
C LEU A 255 19.16 18.41 -1.40
N SER A 256 19.56 18.29 -2.66
CA SER A 256 19.18 19.29 -3.68
C SER A 256 17.73 19.13 -4.16
N CYS A 257 17.12 17.97 -3.93
CA CYS A 257 15.76 17.67 -4.39
C CYS A 257 14.78 17.66 -3.20
N SER A 258 13.86 18.62 -3.19
CA SER A 258 12.78 18.69 -2.21
C SER A 258 11.71 17.63 -2.49
N PRO A 259 11.20 16.91 -1.47
CA PRO A 259 10.11 15.96 -1.64
C PRO A 259 8.74 16.62 -1.85
N ASP A 260 8.62 17.92 -1.55
CA ASP A 260 7.36 18.66 -1.55
C ASP A 260 7.28 19.72 -2.67
N THR A 261 8.41 20.07 -3.28
CA THR A 261 8.48 21.08 -4.36
C THR A 261 9.41 20.63 -5.48
N ASP A 262 9.02 20.82 -6.75
CA ASP A 262 9.93 20.58 -7.88
C ASP A 262 10.94 21.72 -8.09
N GLU A 263 10.68 22.86 -7.45
CA GLU A 263 11.61 23.97 -7.39
C GLU A 263 12.81 23.58 -6.53
N PHE A 264 14.00 23.90 -7.03
CA PHE A 264 15.19 23.85 -6.21
C PHE A 264 14.98 24.78 -5.01
N PRO A 265 15.27 24.35 -3.77
CA PRO A 265 15.13 25.20 -2.61
C PRO A 265 15.91 26.49 -2.85
N VAL A 266 15.18 27.60 -3.00
CA VAL A 266 15.78 28.92 -3.17
C VAL A 266 16.23 29.37 -1.80
N LEU A 267 17.50 29.12 -1.50
CA LEU A 267 18.15 29.58 -0.28
C LEU A 267 18.36 31.09 -0.40
N SER A 268 17.39 31.83 0.12
CA SER A 268 17.30 33.30 0.19
C SER A 268 17.18 34.07 -1.14
N PRO A 269 16.25 35.05 -1.22
CA PRO A 269 16.16 35.98 -2.33
C PRO A 269 17.29 37.01 -2.21
N CYS A 270 18.46 36.71 -2.75
CA CYS A 270 19.50 37.72 -2.89
C CYS A 270 18.99 38.77 -3.92
N PRO A 271 18.81 40.05 -3.53
CA PRO A 271 18.21 41.06 -4.41
C PRO A 271 19.23 41.48 -5.47
N SER A 272 19.31 40.75 -6.58
CA SER A 272 20.23 41.09 -7.68
C SER A 272 19.53 41.10 -9.04
N LYS A 273 19.68 42.23 -9.75
CA LYS A 273 18.90 42.61 -10.94
C LYS A 273 19.26 41.86 -12.23
N ARG A 274 20.08 40.80 -12.21
CA ARG A 274 20.39 39.97 -13.39
C ARG A 274 20.77 38.54 -12.95
N ARG A 275 19.79 37.63 -12.87
CA ARG A 275 20.06 36.21 -12.58
C ARG A 275 20.71 35.53 -13.79
N LYS A 276 22.03 35.31 -13.72
CA LYS A 276 22.67 34.23 -14.49
C LYS A 276 22.14 32.89 -13.95
N LYS A 277 21.89 31.92 -14.83
CA LYS A 277 21.51 30.55 -14.46
C LYS A 277 22.65 29.97 -13.64
N LYS A 278 22.46 29.82 -12.32
CA LYS A 278 23.46 29.21 -11.43
C LYS A 278 23.75 27.77 -11.88
N THR A 279 24.99 27.34 -11.73
CA THR A 279 25.37 25.94 -11.96
C THR A 279 24.92 25.07 -10.78
N GLU A 280 24.81 23.76 -10.99
CA GLU A 280 24.41 22.81 -9.93
C GLU A 280 25.39 22.85 -8.74
N ALA A 281 26.69 22.94 -9.04
CA ALA A 281 27.75 23.11 -8.05
C ALA A 281 27.54 24.33 -7.14
N GLU A 282 27.10 25.46 -7.69
CA GLU A 282 26.79 26.67 -6.91
C GLU A 282 25.56 26.49 -6.01
N HIS A 283 24.62 25.62 -6.38
CA HIS A 283 23.45 25.31 -5.55
C HIS A 283 23.84 24.41 -4.36
N PHE A 284 24.71 23.42 -4.58
CA PHE A 284 25.25 22.58 -3.49
C PHE A 284 26.06 23.36 -2.48
N GLN A 285 26.96 24.22 -2.97
CA GLN A 285 27.76 25.09 -2.10
C GLN A 285 26.83 25.95 -1.23
N SER A 286 25.77 26.50 -1.83
CA SER A 286 24.76 27.28 -1.10
C SER A 286 24.01 26.46 -0.04
N LEU A 287 23.74 25.18 -0.29
CA LEU A 287 23.06 24.31 0.68
C LEU A 287 23.95 23.94 1.86
N SER A 288 25.20 23.57 1.58
CA SER A 288 26.19 23.27 2.61
C SER A 288 26.45 24.49 3.50
N GLU A 289 26.59 25.67 2.89
CA GLU A 289 26.71 26.95 3.62
C GLU A 289 25.46 27.26 4.45
N ALA A 290 24.26 27.03 3.92
CA ALA A 290 23.02 27.25 4.64
C ALA A 290 22.86 26.31 5.85
N ILE A 291 23.26 25.04 5.70
CA ILE A 291 23.26 24.07 6.81
C ILE A 291 24.28 24.48 7.87
N ALA A 292 25.49 24.87 7.46
CA ALA A 292 26.55 25.31 8.37
C ALA A 292 26.22 26.63 9.10
N ALA A 293 25.33 27.45 8.55
CA ALA A 293 24.90 28.71 9.13
C ALA A 293 23.76 28.57 10.17
N LEU A 294 23.22 27.37 10.39
CA LEU A 294 22.17 27.14 11.38
C LEU A 294 22.72 27.19 12.81
N ASP A 295 21.97 27.84 13.70
CA ASP A 295 22.25 27.91 15.14
C ASP A 295 20.96 27.60 15.93
N PRO A 296 20.87 26.43 16.62
CA PRO A 296 21.91 25.40 16.75
C PRO A 296 22.15 24.62 15.45
N PRO A 297 23.32 23.98 15.29
CA PRO A 297 23.60 23.11 14.14
C PRO A 297 22.63 21.91 14.13
N LEU A 298 22.33 21.40 12.93
CA LEU A 298 21.47 20.22 12.79
C LEU A 298 22.13 18.98 13.41
N PRO A 299 21.35 18.08 14.04
CA PRO A 299 21.87 16.81 14.51
C PRO A 299 22.49 16.01 13.36
N GLU A 300 23.74 15.56 13.54
CA GLU A 300 24.45 14.76 12.53
C GLU A 300 23.68 13.50 12.08
N PRO A 301 23.04 12.71 12.99
CA PRO A 301 22.24 11.57 12.56
C PRO A 301 21.05 11.94 11.64
N LEU A 302 20.43 13.11 11.84
CA LEU A 302 19.35 13.61 10.99
C LEU A 302 19.86 13.93 9.59
N LEU A 303 21.04 14.58 9.50
CA LEU A 303 21.68 14.90 8.22
C LEU A 303 22.08 13.63 7.47
N GLN A 304 22.65 12.64 8.16
CA GLN A 304 23.00 11.35 7.59
C GLN A 304 21.77 10.66 7.01
N LEU A 305 20.69 10.55 7.79
CA LEU A 305 19.43 9.96 7.34
C LEU A 305 18.82 10.71 6.15
N ALA A 306 18.78 12.04 6.19
CA ALA A 306 18.23 12.85 5.10
C ALA A 306 19.05 12.72 3.80
N ALA A 307 20.37 12.49 3.91
CA ALA A 307 21.29 12.29 2.80
C ALA A 307 21.24 10.89 2.17
N GLN A 308 20.58 9.92 2.82
CA GLN A 308 20.40 8.58 2.28
C GLN A 308 19.58 8.61 0.97
N PRO A 309 19.83 7.67 0.04
CA PRO A 309 18.92 7.46 -1.08
C PRO A 309 17.57 6.93 -0.60
N ILE A 310 16.51 7.23 -1.36
CA ILE A 310 15.19 6.63 -1.10
C ILE A 310 15.11 5.33 -1.89
N VAL A 311 15.07 4.21 -1.18
CA VAL A 311 15.17 2.86 -1.75
C VAL A 311 14.11 1.91 -1.23
N ARG A 312 13.74 0.94 -2.06
CA ARG A 312 12.94 -0.24 -1.69
C ARG A 312 13.46 -1.49 -2.42
N GLY A 313 13.16 -2.67 -1.90
CA GLY A 313 13.56 -3.93 -2.52
C GLY A 313 13.50 -5.10 -1.54
N ALA A 314 13.18 -6.31 -2.01
CA ALA A 314 13.13 -7.48 -1.12
C ALA A 314 14.51 -7.82 -0.53
N ALA A 315 15.60 -7.42 -1.19
CA ALA A 315 16.96 -7.49 -0.66
C ALA A 315 17.13 -6.74 0.68
N LEU A 316 16.35 -5.68 0.89
CA LEU A 316 16.41 -4.83 2.08
C LEU A 316 15.55 -5.36 3.23
N SER A 317 14.77 -6.43 3.04
CA SER A 317 13.89 -6.97 4.07
C SER A 317 14.68 -7.46 5.30
N LYS A 318 15.94 -7.89 5.12
CA LYS A 318 16.83 -8.29 6.22
C LYS A 318 17.23 -7.11 7.11
N ALA A 319 17.20 -5.90 6.59
CA ALA A 319 17.47 -4.65 7.30
C ALA A 319 16.23 -4.07 7.99
N GLY A 320 15.09 -4.79 7.98
CA GLY A 320 13.87 -4.32 8.65
C GLY A 320 13.08 -3.26 7.86
N LEU A 321 13.53 -2.86 6.66
CA LEU A 321 12.88 -1.82 5.84
C LEU A 321 11.52 -2.24 5.22
N GLY A 322 11.05 -3.46 5.50
CA GLY A 322 9.77 -3.96 5.02
C GLY A 322 9.61 -3.92 3.49
N LEU A 323 8.37 -3.91 3.02
CA LEU A 323 8.05 -3.84 1.59
C LEU A 323 8.16 -2.42 1.02
N ALA A 324 7.85 -1.41 1.84
CA ALA A 324 7.80 -0.01 1.45
C ALA A 324 9.19 0.64 1.33
N GLY A 325 10.23 0.06 1.95
CA GLY A 325 11.57 0.63 1.96
C GLY A 325 11.74 1.74 3.00
N ASN A 326 12.68 2.65 2.77
CA ASN A 326 13.01 3.75 3.70
C ASN A 326 12.36 5.10 3.34
N ALA A 327 11.40 5.13 2.41
CA ALA A 327 10.86 6.37 1.86
C ALA A 327 10.29 7.32 2.92
N CYS A 328 9.42 6.83 3.80
CA CYS A 328 8.79 7.65 4.84
C CYS A 328 9.83 8.30 5.75
N ALA A 329 10.78 7.52 6.29
CA ALA A 329 11.81 8.01 7.21
C ALA A 329 12.74 9.05 6.53
N VAL A 330 13.25 8.75 5.33
CA VAL A 330 14.15 9.66 4.60
C VAL A 330 13.43 10.94 4.18
N VAL A 331 12.19 10.85 3.71
CA VAL A 331 11.41 12.03 3.29
C VAL A 331 11.08 12.92 4.50
N ALA A 332 10.65 12.33 5.61
CA ALA A 332 10.39 13.09 6.83
C ALA A 332 11.66 13.76 7.37
N ALA A 333 12.80 13.07 7.37
CA ALA A 333 14.10 13.66 7.72
C ALA A 333 14.46 14.84 6.80
N ARG A 334 14.32 14.68 5.47
CA ARG A 334 14.54 15.78 4.51
C ARG A 334 13.64 16.97 4.78
N ARG A 335 12.35 16.74 5.09
CA ARG A 335 11.41 17.81 5.44
C ARG A 335 11.83 18.57 6.70
N MET A 336 12.32 17.89 7.72
CA MET A 336 12.85 18.52 8.93
C MET A 336 14.06 19.40 8.61
N VAL A 337 15.01 18.89 7.81
CA VAL A 337 16.19 19.67 7.36
C VAL A 337 15.75 20.91 6.58
N TYR A 338 14.85 20.78 5.61
CA TYR A 338 14.36 21.94 4.85
C TYR A 338 13.58 22.93 5.71
N ALA A 339 12.78 22.46 6.68
CA ALA A 339 12.07 23.34 7.59
C ALA A 339 13.04 24.18 8.42
N ALA A 340 14.10 23.57 8.95
CA ALA A 340 15.14 24.28 9.69
C ALA A 340 15.85 25.32 8.82
N ILE A 341 16.25 24.96 7.59
CA ILE A 341 16.92 25.87 6.66
C ILE A 341 16.02 27.03 6.23
N GLN A 342 14.75 26.78 5.91
CA GLN A 342 13.85 27.79 5.35
C GLN A 342 13.25 28.71 6.41
N LYS A 343 12.95 28.17 7.60
CA LYS A 343 12.25 28.91 8.66
C LYS A 343 13.20 29.39 9.76
N GLY A 344 14.46 28.93 9.76
CA GLY A 344 15.38 29.14 10.88
C GLY A 344 14.87 28.49 12.18
N SER A 345 14.02 27.47 12.07
CA SER A 345 13.47 26.76 13.24
C SER A 345 14.44 25.70 13.72
N SER A 346 14.56 25.52 15.04
CA SER A 346 15.26 24.37 15.60
C SER A 346 14.53 23.07 15.25
N VAL A 347 15.29 21.98 15.14
CA VAL A 347 14.73 20.63 15.06
C VAL A 347 13.98 20.34 16.37
N PRO A 348 12.76 19.76 16.33
CA PRO A 348 12.03 19.39 17.54
C PRO A 348 12.84 18.42 18.42
N ASP A 349 12.73 18.57 19.75
CA ASP A 349 13.27 17.58 20.68
C ASP A 349 12.57 16.23 20.48
N GLY A 350 13.33 15.13 20.44
CA GLY A 350 12.80 13.79 20.25
C GLY A 350 12.38 13.45 18.81
N TRP A 351 12.87 14.19 17.82
CA TRP A 351 12.63 13.95 16.39
C TRP A 351 12.89 12.50 15.94
N GLU A 352 13.73 11.76 16.65
CA GLU A 352 14.03 10.35 16.40
C GLU A 352 12.78 9.47 16.54
N SER A 353 11.90 9.81 17.49
CA SER A 353 10.64 9.08 17.72
C SER A 353 9.64 9.33 16.60
N ASP A 354 9.61 10.56 16.06
CA ASP A 354 8.72 10.95 14.97
C ASP A 354 9.09 10.27 13.64
N LEU A 355 10.35 9.85 13.48
CA LEU A 355 10.83 9.14 12.31
C LEU A 355 10.72 7.62 12.45
N GLU A 356 10.16 7.13 13.55
CA GLU A 356 10.06 5.70 13.89
C GLU A 356 11.39 4.98 13.66
N LEU A 357 12.50 5.62 14.06
CA LEU A 357 13.84 5.06 13.94
C LEU A 357 14.07 3.98 15.01
N GLU A 358 13.30 2.90 14.94
CA GLU A 358 13.74 1.61 15.47
C GLU A 358 14.80 0.96 14.55
N LEU A 359 15.00 1.55 13.37
CA LEU A 359 16.13 1.24 12.50
C LEU A 359 17.41 1.75 13.16
N ASP A 360 18.08 0.83 13.85
CA ASP A 360 19.44 0.99 14.33
C ASP A 360 20.30 1.58 13.19
N ALA A 361 20.64 2.86 13.24
CA ALA A 361 21.17 3.60 12.08
C ALA A 361 22.43 2.95 11.49
N ALA A 362 23.21 2.28 12.33
CA ALA A 362 24.36 1.46 11.97
C ALA A 362 23.99 0.31 11.00
N VAL A 363 22.77 -0.21 11.07
CA VAL A 363 22.26 -1.29 10.23
C VAL A 363 21.96 -0.80 8.80
N VAL A 364 21.65 0.48 8.59
CA VAL A 364 21.28 0.97 7.26
C VAL A 364 22.52 1.34 6.43
N GLU A 365 23.52 1.99 7.03
CA GLU A 365 24.76 2.37 6.31
C GLU A 365 25.61 1.16 5.93
N ASP A 366 25.70 0.14 6.79
CA ASP A 366 26.49 -1.07 6.50
C ASP A 366 25.78 -2.02 5.50
N ARG A 367 24.46 -1.84 5.27
CA ARG A 367 23.66 -2.80 4.49
C ARG A 367 23.11 -2.27 3.17
N LEU A 368 23.15 -0.97 2.91
CA LEU A 368 22.98 -0.49 1.55
C LEU A 368 24.34 -0.68 0.86
N PRO A 369 24.50 -1.70 0.00
CA PRO A 369 25.78 -1.87 -0.69
C PRO A 369 26.06 -0.58 -1.43
N ALA A 370 27.15 0.11 -1.04
CA ALA A 370 27.64 1.24 -1.79
C ALA A 370 27.72 0.80 -3.26
N LEU A 371 26.95 1.46 -4.14
CA LEU A 371 27.01 1.14 -5.56
C LEU A 371 28.35 1.62 -6.08
N ARG A 372 29.27 0.67 -6.22
CA ARG A 372 30.60 0.86 -6.80
C ARG A 372 30.60 0.22 -8.18
N LEU A 373 31.02 0.96 -9.20
CA LEU A 373 31.40 0.37 -10.49
C LEU A 373 32.87 -0.02 -10.35
N ASP A 374 33.16 -1.32 -10.47
CA ASP A 374 34.51 -1.89 -10.42
C ASP A 374 35.26 -1.65 -9.09
N ASP A 375 36.55 -2.00 -9.02
CA ASP A 375 37.44 -1.79 -7.86
C ASP A 375 37.76 -0.30 -7.59
N THR A 376 37.00 0.64 -8.17
CA THR A 376 37.20 2.07 -7.92
C THR A 376 36.48 2.49 -6.65
N ASP A 377 37.17 3.24 -5.78
CA ASP A 377 36.62 3.74 -4.52
C ASP A 377 35.59 4.88 -4.69
N ASP A 378 35.30 5.30 -5.93
CA ASP A 378 34.40 6.42 -6.20
C ASP A 378 32.93 5.99 -6.08
N ALA A 379 32.21 6.64 -5.15
CA ALA A 379 30.78 6.45 -4.97
C ALA A 379 29.99 7.06 -6.14
N LEU A 380 29.02 6.31 -6.66
CA LEU A 380 28.15 6.77 -7.74
C LEU A 380 26.88 7.39 -7.19
N VAL A 381 26.46 8.49 -7.80
CA VAL A 381 25.15 9.08 -7.56
C VAL A 381 24.24 8.73 -8.72
N LEU A 382 23.17 8.00 -8.43
CA LEU A 382 22.15 7.67 -9.42
C LEU A 382 21.34 8.91 -9.76
N MET A 383 20.92 9.02 -11.02
CA MET A 383 20.19 10.16 -11.55
C MET A 383 18.81 9.71 -12.05
N CYS A 384 17.79 10.52 -11.80
CA CYS A 384 16.45 10.24 -12.31
C CYS A 384 16.42 10.41 -13.85
N PRO A 385 15.94 9.43 -14.62
CA PRO A 385 15.80 9.52 -16.08
C PRO A 385 14.88 10.66 -16.53
N ASN A 386 13.86 11.00 -15.72
CA ASN A 386 12.81 11.95 -16.11
C ASN A 386 13.16 13.40 -15.78
N CYS A 387 13.80 13.66 -14.64
CA CYS A 387 14.09 15.03 -14.18
C CYS A 387 15.59 15.35 -14.10
N SER A 388 16.45 14.36 -14.33
CA SER A 388 17.91 14.46 -14.20
C SER A 388 18.39 14.93 -12.83
N GLY A 389 17.57 14.81 -11.79
CA GLY A 389 17.96 15.07 -10.41
C GLY A 389 18.54 13.82 -9.73
N PRO A 390 19.38 13.98 -8.69
CA PRO A 390 19.93 12.86 -7.92
C PRO A 390 18.83 12.08 -7.18
N ILE A 391 18.99 10.76 -7.06
CA ILE A 391 18.08 9.85 -6.35
C ILE A 391 18.76 9.02 -5.27
#